data_AF-Q2N186-F1
#
_entry.id   AF-Q2N186-F1
#
_cell.length_a   1.000
_cell.length_b   1.000
_cell.length_c   1.000
_cell.angle_alpha   90.00
_cell.angle_beta   90.00
_cell.angle_gamma   90.00
#
_symmetry.space_group_name_H-M   'P 1'
#
loop_
_entity.id
_entity.type
_entity.pdbx_description
1 polymer ?
#
loop_
_entity_poly.entity_id
_entity_poly.type
_entity_poly.pdbx_seq_one_letter_code
_entity_poly.pdbx_strand_id
1 'polypeptide(L)'
;SCSMNIDGGNTLACICKINENVGKTTKVYPLPHMHVIKDLVPDFSNFYAQYASIQPWLQKKDEANIGKEAYTQTVEDRDKLDGLYECILCACCSTS
;
A
#
# COMPACT_ATOMS: atom_id res chain seq x y z
N SER A 1 0.40 -1.70 8.18
CA SER A 1 0.96 -1.43 9.53
C SER A 1 0.16 -0.42 10.32
N CYS A 2 0.08 0.85 9.91
CA CYS A 2 -0.65 1.91 10.63
C CYS A 2 -1.74 2.58 9.78
N SER A 3 -2.20 1.92 8.71
CA SER A 3 -3.33 2.37 7.91
C SER A 3 -4.63 2.12 8.67
N MET A 4 -5.44 3.17 8.80
CA MET A 4 -6.70 3.16 9.53
C MET A 4 -7.60 4.30 9.03
N ASN A 5 -8.87 4.27 9.39
CA ASN A 5 -9.79 5.35 9.10
C ASN A 5 -9.79 6.36 10.25
N ILE A 6 -9.40 7.60 9.98
CA ILE A 6 -9.32 8.70 10.96
C ILE A 6 -10.23 9.82 10.48
N ASP A 7 -11.21 10.19 11.30
CA ASP A 7 -12.21 11.22 10.99
C ASP A 7 -12.93 11.00 9.64
N GLY A 8 -13.16 9.74 9.26
CA GLY A 8 -13.85 9.34 8.04
C GLY A 8 -12.94 9.13 6.83
N GLY A 9 -11.66 9.50 6.90
CA GLY A 9 -10.69 9.30 5.81
C GLY A 9 -9.70 8.17 6.09
N ASN A 10 -9.40 7.36 5.07
CA ASN A 10 -8.33 6.36 5.17
C ASN A 10 -6.97 7.04 5.05
N THR A 11 -6.12 6.87 6.06
CA THR A 11 -4.80 7.51 6.11
C THR A 11 -3.80 6.68 6.92
N LEU A 12 -2.55 7.13 6.96
CA LEU A 12 -1.49 6.55 7.77
C LEU A 12 -1.41 7.32 9.10
N ALA A 13 -1.68 6.64 10.21
CA ALA A 13 -1.74 7.28 11.52
C ALA A 13 -0.42 7.96 11.92
N CYS A 14 0.73 7.40 11.55
CA CYS A 14 2.05 7.92 11.95
C CYS A 14 2.39 9.28 11.31
N ILE A 15 1.69 9.70 10.27
CA ILE A 15 1.87 11.00 9.60
C ILE A 15 0.58 11.84 9.61
N CYS A 16 -0.48 11.33 10.23
CA CYS A 16 -1.73 12.07 10.40
C CYS A 16 -1.57 13.01 11.61
N LYS A 17 -1.63 14.32 11.37
CA LYS A 17 -1.56 15.30 12.45
C LYS A 17 -2.80 15.20 13.34
N ILE A 18 -2.57 15.24 14.65
CA ILE A 18 -3.64 15.33 15.64
C ILE A 18 -4.40 16.64 15.42
N ASN A 19 -5.74 16.59 15.55
CA ASN A 19 -6.55 17.78 15.49
C ASN A 19 -6.30 18.67 16.71
N GLU A 20 -5.86 19.92 16.50
CA GLU A 20 -5.57 20.87 17.58
C GLU A 20 -6.84 21.44 18.23
N ASN A 21 -8.02 21.26 17.62
CA ASN A 21 -9.29 21.65 18.20
C ASN A 21 -9.70 20.66 19.31
N VAL A 22 -9.39 21.00 20.56
CA VAL A 22 -9.71 20.21 21.76
C VAL A 22 -11.22 19.97 21.94
N GLY A 23 -12.08 20.80 21.34
CA GLY A 23 -13.53 20.61 21.37
C GLY A 23 -14.05 19.52 20.43
N LYS A 24 -13.20 18.98 19.55
CA LYS A 24 -13.57 17.92 18.59
C LYS A 24 -12.97 16.58 19.01
N THR A 25 -13.83 15.58 19.20
CA THR A 25 -13.39 14.20 19.37
C THR A 25 -12.98 13.60 18.02
N THR A 26 -11.72 13.21 17.87
CA THR A 26 -11.24 12.44 16.71
C THR A 26 -11.71 11.00 16.80
N LYS A 27 -12.31 10.49 15.72
CA LYS A 27 -12.76 9.10 15.63
C LYS A 27 -11.76 8.27 14.86
N VAL A 28 -11.42 7.10 15.39
CA VAL A 28 -10.48 6.16 14.76
C VAL A 28 -11.14 4.81 14.64
N TYR A 29 -11.15 4.27 13.43
CA TYR A 29 -11.71 2.96 13.07
C TYR A 29 -10.67 2.14 12.29
N PRO A 30 -10.76 0.81 12.28
CA PRO A 30 -9.99 0.00 11.33
C PRO A 30 -10.36 0.38 9.88
N LEU A 31 -9.58 -0.11 8.91
CA LEU A 31 -9.91 0.10 7.50
C LEU A 31 -11.32 -0.44 7.18
N PRO A 32 -12.14 0.31 6.43
CA PRO A 32 -13.52 -0.09 6.11
C PRO A 32 -13.63 -1.42 5.38
N HIS A 33 -14.77 -2.10 5.54
CA HIS A 33 -15.13 -3.34 4.84
C HIS A 33 -14.13 -4.51 4.96
N MET A 34 -13.23 -4.47 5.95
CA MET A 34 -12.30 -5.56 6.25
C MET A 34 -12.78 -6.33 7.49
N HIS A 35 -12.46 -7.63 7.54
CA HIS A 35 -12.68 -8.41 8.76
C HIS A 35 -11.71 -7.92 9.84
N VAL A 36 -12.23 -7.58 11.03
CA VAL A 36 -11.42 -7.07 12.14
C VAL A 36 -10.98 -8.24 13.00
N ILE A 37 -9.66 -8.47 13.08
CA ILE A 37 -9.09 -9.49 13.95
C ILE A 37 -9.28 -9.04 15.40
N LYS A 38 -8.85 -7.82 15.72
CA LYS A 38 -8.99 -7.20 17.03
C LYS A 38 -8.74 -5.68 16.95
N ASP A 39 -9.49 -4.89 17.70
CA ASP A 39 -9.32 -3.44 17.83
C ASP A 39 -9.26 -2.72 16.47
N LEU A 40 -8.10 -2.16 16.12
CA LEU A 40 -7.85 -1.45 14.85
C LEU A 40 -7.05 -2.31 13.85
N VAL A 41 -6.91 -3.61 14.09
CA VAL A 41 -6.12 -4.53 13.27
C VAL A 41 -7.05 -5.35 12.38
N PRO A 42 -7.15 -5.00 11.08
CA PRO A 42 -7.92 -5.79 10.14
C PRO A 42 -7.10 -6.94 9.54
N ASP A 43 -7.78 -7.94 9.00
CA ASP A 43 -7.19 -9.06 8.30
C ASP A 43 -6.84 -8.67 6.85
N PHE A 44 -5.55 -8.73 6.51
CA PHE A 44 -5.02 -8.41 5.17
C PHE A 44 -4.81 -9.65 4.29
N SER A 45 -5.17 -10.85 4.73
CA SER A 45 -4.87 -12.10 4.02
C SER A 45 -5.39 -12.09 2.58
N ASN A 46 -6.63 -11.63 2.36
CA ASN A 46 -7.19 -11.50 1.01
C ASN A 46 -6.49 -10.43 0.17
N PHE A 47 -6.15 -9.28 0.75
CA PHE A 47 -5.43 -8.21 0.05
C PHE A 47 -4.06 -8.71 -0.47
N TYR A 48 -3.30 -9.43 0.36
CA TYR A 48 -2.03 -10.01 -0.06
C TYR A 48 -2.18 -11.15 -1.06
N ALA A 49 -3.23 -11.97 -0.95
CA ALA A 49 -3.52 -13.00 -1.95
C ALA A 49 -3.80 -12.40 -3.33
N GLN A 50 -4.55 -11.29 -3.40
CA GLN A 50 -4.80 -10.55 -4.64
C GLN A 50 -3.53 -9.93 -5.21
N TYR A 51 -2.64 -9.39 -4.37
CA TYR A 51 -1.35 -8.88 -4.83
C TYR A 51 -0.43 -10.00 -5.36
N ALA A 52 -0.43 -11.18 -4.73
CA ALA A 52 0.36 -12.31 -5.21
C ALA A 52 -0.14 -12.85 -6.57
N SER A 53 -1.45 -12.77 -6.84
CA SER A 53 -2.05 -13.33 -8.06
C SER A 53 -1.61 -12.60 -9.34
N ILE A 54 -1.24 -11.33 -9.25
CA ILE A 54 -0.73 -10.53 -10.39
C ILE A 54 0.75 -10.78 -10.68
N GLN A 55 1.40 -11.68 -9.93
CA GLN A 55 2.80 -12.05 -10.11
C GLN A 55 3.76 -10.84 -10.17
N PRO A 56 3.88 -10.04 -9.09
CA PRO A 56 4.52 -8.72 -9.10
C PRO A 56 6.06 -8.82 -9.07
N TRP A 57 6.64 -9.52 -10.04
CA TRP A 57 8.07 -9.66 -10.25
C TRP A 57 8.41 -9.55 -11.74
N LEU A 58 9.67 -9.29 -12.05
CA LEU A 58 10.13 -9.19 -13.43
C LEU A 58 10.08 -10.55 -14.13
N GLN A 59 9.39 -10.62 -15.27
CA GLN A 59 9.28 -11.84 -16.07
C GLN A 59 10.04 -11.67 -17.40
N LYS A 60 10.97 -12.59 -17.69
CA LYS A 60 11.70 -12.64 -18.96
C LYS A 60 11.52 -14.02 -19.59
N LYS A 61 11.45 -14.06 -20.93
CA LYS A 61 11.37 -15.33 -21.67
C LYS A 61 12.68 -16.14 -21.62
N ASP A 62 13.81 -15.43 -21.52
CA ASP A 62 15.15 -16.02 -21.44
C ASP A 62 15.79 -15.65 -20.10
N GLU A 63 16.08 -16.67 -19.30
CA GLU A 63 16.65 -16.57 -17.97
C GLU A 63 18.18 -16.79 -17.97
N ALA A 64 18.78 -17.16 -19.11
CA ALA A 64 20.19 -17.57 -19.19
C ALA A 64 21.20 -16.49 -18.79
N ASN A 65 20.77 -15.23 -18.77
CA ASN A 65 21.62 -14.07 -18.46
C ASN A 65 21.23 -13.32 -17.18
N ILE A 66 20.33 -13.89 -16.35
CA ILE A 66 20.01 -13.30 -15.05
C ILE A 66 21.29 -13.22 -14.19
N GLY A 67 21.60 -12.02 -13.69
CA GLY A 67 22.73 -11.79 -12.79
C GLY A 67 24.11 -11.70 -13.46
N LYS A 68 24.20 -11.86 -14.79
CA LYS A 68 25.48 -11.69 -15.51
C LYS A 68 25.80 -10.23 -15.82
N GLU A 69 24.77 -9.44 -16.10
CA GLU A 69 24.87 -8.00 -16.40
C GLU A 69 23.58 -7.27 -16.01
N ALA A 70 23.65 -5.94 -15.95
CA ALA A 70 22.48 -5.11 -15.72
C ALA A 70 21.61 -5.02 -16.98
N TYR A 71 20.30 -4.90 -16.82
CA TYR A 71 19.39 -4.71 -17.95
C TYR A 71 19.40 -3.27 -18.44
N THR A 72 19.48 -3.09 -19.75
CA THR A 72 19.37 -1.77 -20.38
C THR A 72 17.94 -1.25 -20.30
N GLN A 73 17.77 -0.04 -19.79
CA GLN A 73 16.53 0.73 -19.77
C GLN A 73 16.89 2.20 -20.04
N THR A 74 16.14 2.91 -20.89
CA THR A 74 16.37 4.35 -21.10
C THR A 74 15.79 5.16 -19.94
N VAL A 75 16.18 6.43 -19.83
CA VAL A 75 15.63 7.34 -18.80
C VAL A 75 14.11 7.48 -19.00
N GLU A 76 13.66 7.68 -20.24
CA GLU A 76 12.24 7.87 -20.55
C GLU A 76 11.41 6.61 -20.24
N ASP A 77 11.98 5.41 -20.36
CA ASP A 77 11.32 4.17 -19.96
C ASP A 77 11.32 3.97 -18.45
N ARG A 78 12.36 4.41 -17.74
CA ARG A 78 12.42 4.36 -16.28
C ARG A 78 11.44 5.35 -15.64
N ASP A 79 11.31 6.55 -16.20
CA ASP A 79 10.41 7.60 -15.69
C ASP A 79 8.94 7.17 -15.68
N LYS A 80 8.54 6.24 -16.57
CA LYS A 80 7.20 5.66 -16.58
C LYS A 80 6.83 4.89 -15.31
N LEU A 81 7.83 4.52 -14.49
CA LEU A 81 7.60 3.82 -13.23
C LEU A 81 7.31 4.79 -12.07
N ASP A 82 7.69 6.07 -12.20
CA ASP A 82 7.46 7.06 -11.16
C ASP A 82 5.96 7.29 -10.93
N GLY A 83 5.57 7.37 -9.66
CA GLY A 83 4.19 7.35 -9.19
C GLY A 83 3.57 5.95 -9.04
N LEU A 84 4.23 4.89 -9.52
CA LEU A 84 3.75 3.51 -9.43
C LEU A 84 4.51 2.70 -8.37
N TYR A 85 5.85 2.72 -8.40
CA TYR A 85 6.67 1.89 -7.49
C TYR A 85 6.70 2.41 -6.05
N GLU A 86 6.30 3.66 -5.83
CA GLU A 86 6.22 4.32 -4.53
C GLU A 86 5.07 3.79 -3.67
N CYS A 87 4.19 2.95 -4.24
CA CYS A 87 3.12 2.29 -3.51
C CYS A 87 3.68 1.47 -2.34
N ILE A 88 3.23 1.79 -1.13
CA ILE A 88 3.66 1.13 0.12
C ILE A 88 2.71 -0.01 0.55
N LEU A 89 1.78 -0.42 -0.31
CA LEU A 89 0.79 -1.48 -0.04
C LEU A 89 0.00 -1.27 1.27
N CYS A 90 -0.43 -0.03 1.55
CA CYS A 90 -1.17 0.30 2.79
C CYS A 90 -2.65 -0.07 2.77
N ALA A 91 -3.19 -0.43 1.60
CA ALA A 91 -4.60 -0.72 1.28
C ALA A 91 -5.60 0.43 1.48
N CYS A 92 -5.19 1.64 1.89
CA CYS A 92 -6.10 2.77 2.09
C CYS A 92 -6.98 3.07 0.86
N CYS A 93 -6.42 2.95 -0.35
CA CYS A 93 -7.12 3.19 -1.61
C CYS A 93 -8.12 2.08 -1.97
N SER A 94 -7.87 0.83 -1.56
CA SER A 94 -8.74 -0.32 -1.84
C SER A 94 -9.93 -0.41 -0.87
N THR A 95 -9.81 0.18 0.31
CA THR A 95 -10.83 0.16 1.37
C THR A 95 -11.57 1.49 1.51
N SER A 96 -11.52 2.35 0.48
CA SER A 96 -12.03 3.73 0.51
C SER A 96 -13.42 3.88 -0.05
#